data_AF-A0A5C6BU75-F1
#
_entry.id   AF-A0A5C6BU75-F1
#
_cell.length_a   1.000
_cell.length_b   1.000
_cell.length_c   1.000
_cell.angle_alpha   90.00
_cell.angle_beta   90.00
_cell.angle_gamma   90.00
#
_symmetry.space_group_name_H-M   'P 1'
#
loop_
_entity.id
_entity.type
_entity.pdbx_description
1 polymer ?
#
loop_
_entity_poly.entity_id
_entity_poly.type
_entity_poly.pdbx_seq_one_letter_code
_entity_poly.pdbx_strand_id
1 'polypeptide(L)'
;MTHHADVDSGHLKVVNSCLGQSLHRLQNNMTQVRQSQSRDEGEFLSWLKQWSKRSDQIAMRLELIDMQLDRMFPAPEPALQLRVIDADR
;
A
#
# COMPACT_ATOMS: atom_id res chain seq x y z
N MET A 1 38.04 -4.82 -43.87
CA MET A 1 38.07 -4.84 -42.39
C MET A 1 38.71 -3.55 -41.92
N THR A 2 37.92 -2.57 -41.44
CA THR A 2 38.29 -1.45 -40.52
C THR A 2 37.25 -0.33 -40.63
N HIS A 3 36.10 -0.47 -39.98
CA HIS A 3 35.12 0.63 -39.82
C HIS A 3 34.63 0.80 -38.36
N HIS A 4 35.15 0.00 -37.41
CA HIS A 4 34.72 0.06 -36.01
C HIS A 4 35.46 1.11 -35.17
N ALA A 5 36.67 1.53 -35.54
CA ALA A 5 37.49 2.44 -34.73
C ALA A 5 37.02 3.91 -34.74
N ASP A 6 36.36 4.37 -35.80
CA ASP A 6 35.88 5.76 -35.90
C ASP A 6 34.60 6.01 -35.11
N VAL A 7 33.76 4.97 -34.93
CA VAL A 7 32.51 5.08 -34.17
C VAL A 7 32.80 5.22 -32.66
N ASP A 8 33.79 4.47 -32.16
CA ASP A 8 34.20 4.53 -30.75
C ASP A 8 34.90 5.87 -30.41
N SER A 9 35.66 6.43 -31.35
CA SER A 9 36.34 7.72 -31.19
C SER A 9 35.36 8.91 -31.12
N GLY A 10 34.23 8.81 -31.82
CA GLY A 10 33.15 9.81 -31.77
C GLY A 10 32.44 9.84 -30.41
N HIS A 11 32.13 8.67 -29.85
CA HIS A 11 31.51 8.56 -28.53
C HIS A 11 32.42 9.11 -27.41
N LEU A 12 33.73 8.79 -27.44
CA LEU A 12 34.70 9.33 -26.49
C LEU A 12 34.84 10.86 -26.60
N LYS A 13 34.81 11.43 -27.81
CA LYS A 13 34.87 12.90 -28.00
C LYS A 13 33.62 13.61 -27.51
N VAL A 14 32.42 13.03 -27.72
CA VAL A 14 31.16 13.60 -27.23
C VAL A 14 31.18 13.64 -25.70
N VAL A 15 31.59 12.57 -25.03
CA VAL A 15 31.69 12.49 -23.56
C VAL A 15 32.76 13.44 -22.99
N ASN A 16 33.80 13.79 -23.75
CA ASN A 16 34.83 14.76 -23.33
C ASN A 16 34.44 16.24 -23.51
N SER A 17 33.30 16.52 -24.17
CA SER A 17 32.75 17.88 -24.24
C SER A 17 31.99 18.23 -22.96
N CYS A 18 31.96 19.51 -22.57
CA CYS A 18 31.18 19.97 -21.41
C CYS A 18 29.69 19.57 -21.51
N LEU A 19 29.12 19.61 -22.72
CA LEU A 19 27.76 19.17 -22.99
C LEU A 19 27.60 17.66 -22.79
N GLY A 20 28.50 16.83 -23.33
CA GLY A 20 28.42 15.39 -23.16
C GLY A 20 28.62 14.93 -21.71
N GLN A 21 29.51 15.58 -20.95
CA GLN A 21 29.63 15.33 -19.51
C GLN A 21 28.35 15.70 -18.76
N SER A 22 27.69 16.79 -19.17
CA SER A 22 26.43 17.24 -18.57
C SER A 22 25.28 16.28 -18.90
N LEU A 23 25.18 15.82 -20.15
CA LEU A 23 24.20 14.82 -20.57
C LEU A 23 24.42 13.47 -19.87
N HIS A 24 25.67 13.04 -19.73
CA HIS A 24 26.00 11.81 -19.01
C HIS A 24 25.62 11.89 -17.52
N ARG A 25 25.93 13.03 -16.86
CA ARG A 25 25.48 13.29 -15.49
C ARG A 25 23.95 13.29 -15.38
N LEU A 26 23.26 13.93 -16.32
CA LEU A 26 21.79 13.94 -16.34
C LEU A 26 21.22 12.53 -16.51
N GLN A 27 21.77 11.72 -17.40
CA GLN A 27 21.35 10.33 -17.59
C GLN A 27 21.52 9.50 -16.31
N ASN A 28 22.66 9.65 -15.63
CA ASN A 28 22.92 8.95 -14.36
C ASN A 28 21.93 9.40 -13.27
N ASN A 29 21.69 10.71 -13.16
CA ASN A 29 20.72 11.26 -12.22
C ASN A 29 19.31 10.75 -12.50
N MET A 30 18.86 10.77 -13.76
CA MET A 30 17.54 10.22 -14.13
C MET A 30 17.43 8.73 -13.81
N THR A 31 18.50 7.96 -14.02
CA THR A 31 18.54 6.53 -13.70
C THR A 31 18.42 6.31 -12.19
N GLN A 32 19.16 7.09 -11.39
CA GLN A 32 19.09 7.04 -9.93
C GLN A 32 17.70 7.43 -9.41
N VAL A 33 17.10 8.49 -9.94
CA VAL A 33 15.75 8.91 -9.56
C VAL A 33 14.72 7.84 -9.87
N ARG A 34 14.80 7.21 -11.07
CA ARG A 34 13.90 6.10 -11.44
C ARG A 34 14.05 4.89 -10.50
N GLN A 35 15.29 4.54 -10.15
CA GLN A 35 15.55 3.44 -9.21
C GLN A 35 15.04 3.76 -7.81
N SER A 36 15.25 4.98 -7.31
CA SER A 36 14.71 5.42 -6.02
C SER A 36 13.19 5.35 -6.03
N GLN A 37 12.54 5.90 -7.05
CA GLN A 37 11.08 5.87 -7.16
C GLN A 37 10.54 4.43 -7.16
N SER A 38 11.16 3.53 -7.91
CA SER A 38 10.75 2.12 -7.94
C SER A 38 10.92 1.42 -6.58
N ARG A 39 11.98 1.74 -5.84
CA ARG A 39 12.19 1.23 -4.49
C ARG A 39 11.14 1.78 -3.53
N ASP A 40 10.93 3.09 -3.54
CA ASP A 40 9.99 3.78 -2.64
C ASP A 40 8.54 3.31 -2.90
N GLU A 41 8.18 3.05 -4.16
CA GLU A 41 6.90 2.43 -4.53
C GLU A 41 6.77 1.00 -3.98
N GLY A 42 7.83 0.19 -4.07
CA GLY A 42 7.86 -1.15 -3.48
C GLY A 42 7.71 -1.14 -1.95
N GLU A 43 8.39 -0.23 -1.27
CA GLU A 43 8.28 -0.03 0.18
C GLU A 43 6.87 0.41 0.58
N PHE A 44 6.27 1.36 -0.16
CA PHE A 44 4.91 1.81 0.05
C PHE A 44 3.89 0.68 -0.10
N LEU A 45 3.99 -0.13 -1.17
CA LEU A 45 3.08 -1.26 -1.39
C LEU A 45 3.21 -2.33 -0.29
N SER A 46 4.43 -2.59 0.19
CA SER A 46 4.67 -3.49 1.32
C SER A 46 4.03 -2.96 2.60
N TRP A 47 4.22 -1.67 2.90
CA TRP A 47 3.61 -1.01 4.05
C TRP A 47 2.08 -1.05 3.96
N LEU A 48 1.51 -0.74 2.79
CA LEU A 48 0.07 -0.76 2.56
C LEU A 48 -0.53 -2.15 2.81
N LYS A 49 0.15 -3.20 2.33
CA LYS A 49 -0.27 -4.60 2.56
C LYS A 49 -0.27 -4.96 4.04
N GLN A 50 0.78 -4.57 4.78
CA GLN A 50 0.88 -4.82 6.22
C GLN A 50 -0.19 -4.06 7.00
N TRP A 51 -0.42 -2.80 6.62
CA TRP A 51 -1.46 -1.96 7.22
C TRP A 51 -2.86 -2.55 6.99
N SER A 52 -3.18 -2.96 5.76
CA SER A 52 -4.45 -3.60 5.44
C SER A 52 -4.67 -4.85 6.29
N LYS A 53 -3.69 -5.74 6.36
CA LYS A 53 -3.77 -6.95 7.19
C LYS A 53 -4.04 -6.61 8.66
N ARG A 54 -3.38 -5.59 9.19
CA ARG A 54 -3.58 -5.16 10.59
C ARG A 54 -4.97 -4.55 10.78
N SER A 55 -5.47 -3.80 9.81
CA SER A 55 -6.83 -3.25 9.82
C SER A 55 -7.87 -4.36 9.90
N ASP A 56 -7.73 -5.40 9.07
CA ASP A 56 -8.65 -6.55 9.06
C ASP A 56 -8.62 -7.30 10.40
N GLN A 57 -7.44 -7.47 10.99
CA GLN A 57 -7.29 -8.08 12.32
C GLN A 57 -7.96 -7.25 13.42
N ILE A 58 -7.90 -5.91 13.34
CA ILE A 58 -8.56 -5.02 14.30
C ILE A 58 -10.09 -5.13 14.13
N ALA A 59 -10.59 -5.08 12.90
CA ALA A 59 -12.02 -5.21 12.62
C ALA A 59 -12.58 -6.52 13.20
N MET A 60 -11.95 -7.66 12.91
CA MET A 60 -12.35 -8.96 13.45
C MET A 60 -12.33 -8.99 14.99
N ARG A 61 -11.34 -8.35 15.62
CA ARG A 61 -11.29 -8.28 17.09
C ARG A 61 -12.39 -7.41 17.68
N LEU A 62 -12.78 -6.33 17.01
CA LEU A 62 -13.91 -5.50 17.43
C LEU A 62 -15.23 -6.27 17.31
N GLU A 63 -15.46 -6.98 16.21
CA GLU A 63 -16.65 -7.84 16.05
C GLU A 63 -16.74 -8.92 17.13
N LEU A 64 -15.61 -9.54 17.49
CA LEU A 64 -15.57 -10.50 18.60
C LEU A 64 -15.91 -9.86 19.94
N ILE A 65 -15.45 -8.64 20.19
CA ILE A 65 -15.78 -7.90 21.41
C ILE A 65 -17.27 -7.57 21.44
N ASP A 66 -17.84 -7.09 20.33
CA ASP A 66 -19.26 -6.77 20.24
C ASP A 66 -20.12 -8.01 20.54
N MET A 67 -19.79 -9.16 19.94
CA MET A 67 -20.48 -10.42 20.26
C MET A 67 -20.33 -10.87 21.71
N GLN A 68 -19.17 -10.59 22.34
CA GLN A 68 -18.97 -10.89 23.76
C GLN A 68 -19.79 -9.96 24.66
N LEU A 69 -19.88 -8.68 24.31
CA LEU A 69 -20.70 -7.69 25.02
C LEU A 69 -22.18 -8.05 24.94
N ASP A 70 -22.69 -8.42 23.75
CA ASP A 70 -24.08 -8.85 23.56
C ASP A 70 -24.45 -10.06 24.42
N ARG A 71 -23.51 -10.98 24.63
CA ARG A 71 -23.71 -12.16 25.49
C ARG A 71 -23.69 -11.85 26.98
N MET A 72 -22.87 -10.90 27.41
CA MET A 72 -22.77 -10.51 28.82
C MET A 72 -23.95 -9.61 29.24
N PHE A 73 -24.46 -8.83 28.30
CA PHE A 73 -25.60 -7.92 28.50
C PHE A 73 -26.69 -8.27 27.49
N PRO A 74 -27.33 -9.44 27.62
CA PRO A 74 -28.46 -9.77 26.76
C PRO A 74 -29.51 -8.68 26.88
N ALA A 75 -29.99 -8.18 25.73
CA ALA A 75 -31.10 -7.23 25.73
C ALA A 75 -32.23 -7.81 26.59
N PRO A 76 -32.86 -7.01 27.47
CA PRO A 76 -33.95 -7.49 28.29
C PRO A 76 -34.99 -8.11 27.36
N GLU A 77 -35.34 -9.39 27.57
CA GLU A 77 -36.41 -10.01 26.80
C GLU A 77 -37.62 -9.09 26.87
N PRO A 78 -38.28 -8.80 25.73
CA PRO A 78 -39.54 -8.08 25.76
C PRO A 78 -40.47 -8.92 26.63
N ALA A 79 -40.68 -8.47 27.87
CA ALA A 79 -41.50 -9.15 28.84
C ALA A 79 -42.78 -9.56 28.11
N LEU A 80 -43.01 -10.87 28.00
CA LEU A 80 -44.25 -11.43 27.51
C LEU A 80 -45.34 -10.71 28.28
N GLN A 81 -45.97 -9.72 27.66
CA GLN A 81 -47.08 -9.01 28.24
C GLN A 81 -48.15 -10.09 28.39
N LEU A 82 -48.30 -10.57 29.62
CA LEU A 82 -49.41 -11.42 30.03
C LEU A 82 -50.65 -10.58 29.74
N ARG A 83 -51.20 -10.71 28.52
CA ARG A 83 -52.55 -10.26 28.24
C ARG A 83 -53.41 -11.15 29.11
N VAL A 84 -53.86 -10.59 30.24
CA VAL A 84 -55.01 -11.10 30.95
C VAL A 84 -56.14 -11.06 29.93
N ILE A 85 -56.41 -12.21 29.32
CA ILE A 85 -57.68 -12.40 28.62
C ILE A 85 -58.66 -12.52 29.76
N ASP A 86 -59.38 -11.43 30.06
CA ASP A 86 -60.52 -11.47 30.96
C ASP A 86 -61.53 -12.45 30.37
N ALA A 87 -61.46 -13.69 30.81
CA ALA A 87 -62.52 -14.66 30.68
C ALA A 87 -63.53 -14.36 31.80
N ASP A 88 -64.39 -13.36 31.58
CA ASP A 88 -65.77 -13.33 32.13
C ASP A 88 -66.50 -12.01 31.80
N ARG A 89 -67.30 -12.02 30.73
CA ARG A 89 -68.77 -11.77 30.76
C ARG A 89 -69.41 -11.82 29.39
#